data_AF-A0A6I6S550-F1
#
_entry.id   AF-A0A6I6S550-F1
#
_cell.length_a   1.000
_cell.length_b   1.000
_cell.length_c   1.000
_cell.angle_alpha   90.00
_cell.angle_beta   90.00
_cell.angle_gamma   90.00
#
_symmetry.space_group_name_H-M   'P 1'
#
loop_
_entity.id
_entity.type
_entity.pdbx_description
1 polymer ?
#
loop_
_entity_poly.entity_id
_entity_poly.type
_entity_poly.pdbx_seq_one_letter_code
_entity_poly.pdbx_strand_id
1 'polypeptide(L)' 'MTSPSAAPTQDVCPLAAWGCRTGLRQPDWRLVSSHDTSDGSVEYCRCTCAALVILHEGELAAFAADHPAQ' A
#
# COMPACT_ATOMS: atom_id res chain seq x y z
N MET A 1 -15.02 -19.60 26.32
CA MET A 1 -14.24 -18.44 25.85
C MET A 1 -14.16 -18.57 24.35
N THR A 2 -15.03 -17.88 23.61
CA THR A 2 -15.10 -18.01 22.14
C THR A 2 -14.42 -16.78 21.56
N SER A 3 -13.17 -16.94 21.12
CA SER A 3 -12.46 -15.90 20.37
C SER A 3 -13.25 -15.58 19.10
N PRO A 4 -13.53 -14.31 18.79
CA PRO A 4 -14.09 -13.97 17.50
C PRO A 4 -13.07 -14.34 16.42
N SER A 5 -13.35 -15.42 15.69
CA SER A 5 -12.65 -15.76 14.47
C SER A 5 -12.97 -14.65 13.48
N ALA A 6 -12.13 -13.61 13.43
CA ALA A 6 -12.22 -12.57 12.43
C ALA A 6 -12.19 -13.28 11.06
N ALA A 7 -13.28 -13.17 10.32
CA ALA A 7 -13.31 -13.63 8.93
C ALA A 7 -12.08 -13.05 8.22
N PRO A 8 -11.42 -13.79 7.31
CA PRO A 8 -10.34 -13.22 6.54
C PRO A 8 -10.95 -12.07 5.74
N THR A 9 -10.78 -10.85 6.24
CA THR A 9 -11.02 -9.61 5.51
C THR A 9 -10.28 -9.82 4.21
N GLN A 10 -11.02 -9.88 3.12
CA GLN A 10 -10.45 -10.10 1.80
C GLN A 10 -9.33 -9.07 1.68
N ASP A 11 -8.09 -9.57 1.59
CA ASP A 11 -6.87 -8.76 1.54
C ASP A 11 -6.81 -8.18 0.12
N VAL A 12 -7.78 -7.34 -0.19
CA VAL A 12 -7.79 -6.55 -1.40
C VAL A 12 -6.73 -5.47 -1.21
N CYS A 13 -6.00 -5.17 -2.28
CA CYS A 13 -5.06 -4.06 -2.24
C CYS A 13 -5.76 -2.83 -1.65
N PRO A 14 -5.27 -2.23 -0.55
CA PRO A 14 -5.93 -1.07 0.06
C PRO A 14 -6.03 0.12 -0.90
N LEU A 15 -5.19 0.12 -1.95
CA LEU A 15 -5.27 1.04 -3.07
C LEU A 15 -6.48 0.79 -4.00
N ALA A 16 -7.26 -0.27 -3.81
CA ALA A 16 -8.51 -0.49 -4.56
C ALA A 16 -9.51 0.66 -4.32
N ALA A 17 -9.58 1.19 -3.09
CA ALA A 17 -10.33 2.39 -2.77
C ALA A 17 -9.82 3.64 -3.52
N TRP A 18 -8.55 3.60 -3.95
CA TRP A 18 -7.84 4.67 -4.66
C TRP A 18 -7.74 4.42 -6.17
N GLY A 19 -8.42 3.39 -6.70
CA GLY A 19 -8.49 3.10 -8.14
C GLY A 19 -7.55 2.00 -8.63
N CYS A 20 -6.80 1.33 -7.75
CA CYS A 20 -6.02 0.15 -8.13
C CYS A 20 -6.98 -0.98 -8.54
N ARG A 21 -6.97 -1.34 -9.82
CA ARG A 21 -7.80 -2.42 -10.38
C ARG A 21 -7.15 -3.79 -10.31
N THR A 22 -5.98 -3.89 -9.71
CA THR A 22 -5.23 -5.13 -9.64
C THR A 22 -5.89 -6.04 -8.61
N GLY A 23 -6.60 -7.07 -9.09
CA GLY A 23 -7.34 -8.04 -8.28
C GLY A 23 -6.45 -9.02 -7.50
N LEU A 24 -5.36 -8.52 -6.91
CA LEU A 24 -4.50 -9.32 -6.04
C LEU A 24 -5.26 -9.61 -4.74
N ARG A 25 -5.37 -10.91 -4.43
CA ARG A 25 -6.00 -11.39 -3.18
C ARG A 25 -5.09 -11.27 -1.95
N GLN A 26 -3.81 -10.96 -2.15
CA GLN A 26 -2.79 -10.77 -1.13
C GLN A 26 -1.78 -9.73 -1.64
N PRO A 27 -2.00 -8.43 -1.38
CA PRO A 27 -1.05 -7.38 -1.72
C PRO A 27 0.21 -7.54 -0.86
N ASP A 28 1.29 -8.01 -1.45
CA ASP A 28 2.60 -7.96 -0.81
C ASP A 28 3.21 -6.56 -1.01
N TRP A 29 3.69 -5.99 0.09
CA TRP A 29 4.27 -4.65 0.16
C TRP A 29 5.75 -4.75 0.48
N ARG A 30 6.55 -4.06 -0.33
CA ARG A 30 7.99 -3.98 -0.15
C ARG A 30 8.42 -2.55 0.03
N LEU A 31 9.09 -2.26 1.15
CA LEU A 31 9.81 -1.00 1.31
C LEU A 31 10.94 -0.93 0.27
N VAL A 32 10.88 0.08 -0.59
CA VAL A 32 11.88 0.35 -1.63
C VAL A 32 12.98 1.23 -1.07
N SER A 33 12.60 2.29 -0.37
CA SER A 33 13.53 3.24 0.22
C SER A 33 12.87 3.95 1.40
N SER A 34 13.67 4.38 2.36
CA SER A 34 13.26 5.24 3.47
C SER A 34 14.26 6.37 3.61
N HIS A 35 13.75 7.58 3.84
CA HIS A 35 14.55 8.80 3.93
C HIS A 35 14.09 9.60 5.14
N ASP A 36 15.01 9.93 6.02
CA ASP A 36 14.77 10.94 7.04
C ASP A 36 15.01 12.33 6.46
N THR A 37 14.00 13.19 6.62
CA THR A 37 14.04 14.59 6.23
C THR A 37 13.92 15.47 7.47
N SER A 38 14.19 16.76 7.35
CA SER A 38 13.99 17.71 8.46
C SER A 38 12.52 17.86 8.88
N ASP A 39 11.58 17.42 8.04
CA ASP A 39 10.12 17.48 8.27
C ASP A 39 9.59 16.18 8.91
N GLY A 40 10.30 15.06 8.74
CA GLY A 40 9.86 13.74 9.18
C GLY A 40 10.47 12.63 8.34
N SER A 41 10.06 11.38 8.59
CA SER A 41 10.51 10.21 7.85
C SER A 41 9.60 9.95 6.65
N VAL A 42 10.18 9.79 5.47
CA VAL A 42 9.49 9.47 4.22
C VAL A 42 9.82 8.03 3.82
N GLU A 43 8.80 7.22 3.55
CA GLU A 43 8.96 5.82 3.14
C GLU A 43 8.32 5.60 1.76
N TYR A 44 9.05 4.94 0.88
CA TYR A 44 8.59 4.57 -0.45
C TYR A 44 8.30 3.09 -0.46
N CYS A 45 7.02 2.71 -0.50
CA CYS A 45 6.56 1.34 -0.46
C CYS A 45 5.99 0.95 -1.83
N ARG A 46 6.47 -0.17 -2.39
CA ARG A 46 5.93 -0.70 -3.65
C ARG A 46 5.11 -1.94 -3.38
N CYS A 47 3.90 -1.96 -3.92
CA CYS A 47 3.05 -3.14 -3.92
C CYS A 47 3.40 -4.04 -5.11
N THR A 48 3.16 -5.33 -4.96
CA THR A 48 3.17 -6.32 -6.06
C THR A 48 2.25 -5.96 -7.23
N CYS A 49 1.25 -5.09 -7.04
CA CYS A 49 0.46 -4.52 -8.13
C CYS A 49 1.18 -3.44 -8.96
N ALA A 50 2.50 -3.27 -8.76
CA ALA A 50 3.34 -2.22 -9.32
C ALA A 50 3.04 -0.79 -8.86
N ALA A 51 2.03 -0.58 -8.01
CA ALA A 51 1.77 0.72 -7.40
C ALA A 51 2.89 1.11 -6.43
N LEU A 52 3.25 2.39 -6.46
CA LEU A 52 4.17 3.01 -5.51
C LEU A 52 3.35 3.88 -4.55
N VAL A 53 3.63 3.75 -3.27
CA VAL A 53 3.05 4.53 -2.18
C VAL A 53 4.18 5.29 -1.50
N ILE A 54 3.89 6.53 -1.14
CA ILE A 54 4.75 7.38 -0.33
C ILE A 54 4.05 7.56 1.01
N LEU A 55 4.70 7.10 2.07
CA LEU A 55 4.29 7.35 3.44
C LEU A 55 5.13 8.51 4.01
N HIS A 56 4.49 9.37 4.78
CA HIS A 56 5.16 10.37 5.61
C HIS A 56 4.80 10.09 7.06
N GLU A 57 5.80 9.80 7.89
CA GLU A 57 5.64 9.39 9.29
C GLU A 57 4.65 8.21 9.47
N GLY A 58 4.66 7.27 8.52
CA GLY A 58 3.75 6.11 8.51
C GLY A 58 2.36 6.38 7.90
N GLU A 59 2.02 7.63 7.59
CA GLU A 59 0.74 8.01 6.99
C GLU A 59 0.83 8.13 5.47
N LEU A 60 -0.23 7.74 4.75
CA LEU A 60 -0.27 7.81 3.28
C LEU A 60 -0.25 9.27 2.78
N ALA A 61 0.89 9.71 2.27
CA ALA A 61 1.06 11.06 1.71
C ALA A 61 0.70 11.11 0.22
N ALA A 62 1.11 10.09 -0.54
CA ALA A 62 0.81 10.02 -1.97
C ALA A 62 0.82 8.58 -2.49
N PHE A 63 0.16 8.36 -3.61
CA PHE A 63 0.22 7.11 -4.35
C PHE A 63 0.40 7.38 -5.84
N ALA A 64 1.16 6.52 -6.50
CA ALA A 64 1.31 6.47 -7.94
C ALA A 64 1.00 5.05 -8.38
N ALA A 65 -0.15 4.86 -9.02
CA ALA A 65 -0.43 3.63 -9.74
C ALA A 65 0.27 3.73 -11.11
N ASP A 66 1.05 2.70 -11.46
CA ASP A 66 1.48 2.50 -12.84
C ASP A 66 0.23 2.09 -13.63
N HIS A 67 -0.47 3.09 -14.17
CA HIS A 67 -1.46 2.84 -15.19
C HIS A 67 -0.66 2.44 -16.43
N PRO A 68 -0.84 1.27 -17.04
CA PRO A 68 -0.33 1.07 -18.38
C PRO A 68 -0.95 2.18 -19.23
N ALA A 69 -0.11 3.11 -19.70
CA ALA A 69 -0.50 4.09 -20.69
C ALA A 69 -1.11 3.32 -21.85
N GLN A 70 -2.42 3.47 -22.01
CA GLN A 70 -3.21 2.78 -23.02
C GLN A 70 -2.84 3.27 -24.42
#